data_AF-A0A7K9IPW9-F1
#
_entry.id   AF-A0A7K9IPW9-F1
#
_cell.length_a   1.000
_cell.length_b   1.000
_cell.length_c   1.000
_cell.angle_alpha   90.00
_cell.angle_beta   90.00
_cell.angle_gamma   90.00
#
_symmetry.space_group_name_H-M   'P 1'
#
loop_
_entity.id
_entity.type
_entity.pdbx_description
1 polymer ?
#
loop_
_entity_poly.entity_id
_entity_poly.type
_entity_poly.pdbx_seq_one_letter_code
_entity_poly.pdbx_strand_id
1 'polypeptide(L)'
;QCYRDLALVSRDGMNIVLNKINHILMEKYPKLQDTCRSQLVWLLRELVKSGVLGADGVCMTFMKQIAGGDVTAKNIWLAENVLEILTEQRSHSCNSWVFLGKNPKFPSAPQVLNDPKIPESSPNLKNSHIPTFFPFSPPKKFMDCFMIGRDLVRLLQNVARIPEFEQLWKDILHNPQVLSSQFTGVLQLLQSRTSRKFLACRLTPDMETKLLFMTSRV
;
A
#
# COMPACT_ATOMS: atom_id res chain seq x y z
N GLN A 1 2.68 -25.20 -13.19
CA GLN A 1 2.90 -26.61 -12.79
C GLN A 1 3.47 -26.66 -11.37
N CYS A 2 4.67 -26.12 -11.12
CA CYS A 2 5.31 -26.18 -9.79
C CYS A 2 4.50 -25.61 -8.62
N TYR A 3 3.71 -24.54 -8.82
CA TYR A 3 2.83 -24.01 -7.75
C TYR A 3 1.72 -24.99 -7.35
N ARG A 4 1.16 -25.72 -8.32
CA ARG A 4 0.13 -26.73 -8.06
C ARG A 4 0.71 -27.90 -7.27
N ASP A 5 1.91 -28.33 -7.65
CA ASP A 5 2.61 -29.40 -6.94
C ASP A 5 2.96 -28.97 -5.51
N LEU A 6 3.43 -27.73 -5.34
CA LEU A 6 3.71 -27.13 -4.03
C LEU A 6 2.47 -27.11 -3.13
N ALA A 7 1.32 -26.70 -3.66
CA ALA A 7 0.06 -26.67 -2.92
C ALA A 7 -0.40 -28.09 -2.51
N LEU A 8 -0.11 -29.12 -3.32
CA LEU A 8 -0.47 -30.51 -3.02
C LEU A 8 0.44 -31.15 -1.96
N VAL A 9 1.74 -30.81 -1.94
CA VAL A 9 2.71 -31.42 -1.01
C VAL A 9 2.85 -30.66 0.31
N SER A 10 2.39 -29.41 0.37
CA SER A 10 2.51 -28.54 1.53
C SER A 10 1.74 -29.09 2.73
N ARG A 11 2.44 -29.34 3.84
CA ARG A 11 1.86 -29.82 5.12
C ARG A 11 1.68 -28.72 6.16
N ASP A 12 2.25 -27.55 5.94
CA ASP A 12 2.31 -26.42 6.88
C ASP A 12 1.51 -25.21 6.41
N GLY A 13 0.62 -25.39 5.42
CA GLY A 13 -0.13 -24.29 4.81
C GLY A 13 0.76 -23.26 4.10
N MET A 14 1.90 -23.69 3.53
CA MET A 14 2.89 -22.85 2.85
C MET A 14 3.60 -21.83 3.77
N ASN A 15 3.56 -22.01 5.09
CA ASN A 15 4.17 -21.09 6.04
C ASN A 15 5.68 -20.91 5.81
N ILE A 16 6.42 -22.00 5.54
CA ILE A 16 7.84 -21.92 5.23
C ILE A 16 8.13 -21.09 3.99
N VAL A 17 7.26 -21.19 2.97
CA VAL A 17 7.37 -20.44 1.71
C VAL A 17 7.14 -18.96 1.98
N LEU A 18 6.08 -18.60 2.71
CA LEU A 18 5.78 -17.21 3.09
C LEU A 18 6.93 -16.58 3.89
N ASN A 19 7.51 -17.31 4.85
CA ASN A 19 8.64 -16.84 5.63
C ASN A 19 9.89 -16.59 4.78
N LYS A 20 10.18 -17.48 3.83
CA LYS A 20 11.31 -17.30 2.90
C LYS A 20 11.06 -16.16 1.92
N ILE A 21 9.84 -15.97 1.43
CA ILE A 21 9.50 -14.80 0.61
C ILE A 21 9.73 -13.51 1.41
N ASN A 22 9.21 -13.42 2.64
CA ASN A 22 9.43 -12.25 3.49
C ASN A 22 10.92 -11.97 3.73
N HIS A 23 11.72 -13.00 3.98
CA HIS A 23 13.17 -12.86 4.15
C HIS A 23 13.86 -12.36 2.87
N ILE A 24 13.51 -12.91 1.70
CA ILE A 24 14.04 -12.45 0.40
C ILE A 24 13.67 -10.98 0.15
N LEU A 25 12.42 -10.60 0.42
CA LEU A 25 11.97 -9.21 0.26
C LEU A 25 12.73 -8.28 1.21
N MET A 26 12.91 -8.66 2.47
CA MET A 26 13.53 -7.78 3.47
C MET A 26 15.05 -7.61 3.25
N GLU A 27 15.77 -8.64 2.81
CA GLU A 27 17.24 -8.58 2.74
C GLU A 27 17.82 -8.52 1.32
N LYS A 28 17.14 -9.11 0.33
CA LYS A 28 17.74 -9.40 -0.98
C LYS A 28 16.99 -8.75 -2.15
N TYR A 29 15.84 -8.12 -1.92
CA TYR A 29 15.04 -7.48 -2.97
C TYR A 29 15.83 -6.57 -3.93
N PRO A 30 16.69 -5.63 -3.47
CA PRO A 30 17.42 -4.76 -4.40
C PRO A 30 18.37 -5.52 -5.33
N LYS A 31 18.86 -6.70 -4.90
CA LYS A 31 19.79 -7.56 -5.65
C LYS A 31 19.08 -8.58 -6.54
N LEU A 32 17.75 -8.63 -6.49
CA LEU A 32 16.98 -9.63 -7.21
C LEU A 32 16.91 -9.30 -8.70
N GLN A 33 17.09 -10.32 -9.56
CA GLN A 33 16.94 -10.20 -11.01
C GLN A 33 15.49 -9.86 -11.40
N ASP A 34 15.30 -9.19 -12.53
CA ASP A 34 13.99 -8.71 -12.96
C ASP A 34 13.00 -9.87 -13.19
N THR A 35 13.44 -10.97 -13.80
CA THR A 35 12.62 -12.19 -13.96
C THR A 35 12.13 -12.73 -12.62
N CYS A 36 13.00 -12.78 -11.62
CA CYS A 36 12.64 -13.25 -10.28
C CYS A 36 11.65 -12.31 -9.58
N ARG A 37 11.73 -10.99 -9.81
CA ARG A 37 10.75 -10.03 -9.29
C ARG A 37 9.37 -10.28 -9.88
N SER A 38 9.28 -10.45 -11.20
CA SER A 38 8.03 -10.79 -11.87
C SER A 38 7.45 -12.11 -11.39
N GLN A 39 8.28 -13.13 -11.19
CA GLN A 39 7.84 -14.43 -10.66
C GLN A 39 7.37 -14.35 -9.20
N LEU A 40 8.02 -13.55 -8.34
CA LEU A 40 7.58 -13.35 -6.96
C LEU A 40 6.24 -12.60 -6.89
N VAL A 41 6.03 -11.61 -7.75
CA VAL A 41 4.73 -10.90 -7.86
C VAL A 41 3.63 -11.85 -8.35
N TRP A 42 3.93 -12.67 -9.36
CA TRP A 42 3.02 -13.71 -9.83
C TRP A 42 2.68 -14.70 -8.71
N LEU A 43 3.67 -15.18 -7.97
CA LEU A 43 3.49 -16.08 -6.85
C LEU A 43 2.62 -15.46 -5.76
N LEU A 44 2.83 -14.17 -5.42
CA LEU A 44 1.97 -13.46 -4.48
C LEU A 44 0.51 -13.46 -4.96
N ARG A 45 0.27 -13.16 -6.23
CA ARG A 45 -1.08 -13.17 -6.80
C ARG A 45 -1.77 -14.52 -6.61
N GLU A 46 -1.05 -15.61 -6.86
CA GLU A 46 -1.59 -16.96 -6.69
C GLU A 46 -1.82 -17.34 -5.22
N LEU A 47 -0.93 -16.91 -4.31
CA LEU A 47 -1.10 -17.10 -2.86
C LEU A 47 -2.34 -16.37 -2.33
N VAL A 48 -2.58 -15.14 -2.79
CA VAL A 48 -3.77 -14.38 -2.37
C VAL A 48 -5.04 -14.98 -2.97
N LYS A 49 -5.02 -15.39 -4.25
CA LYS A 49 -6.15 -16.11 -4.88
C LYS A 49 -6.51 -17.41 -4.17
N SER A 50 -5.50 -18.12 -3.67
CA SER A 50 -5.68 -19.38 -2.94
C SER A 50 -6.12 -19.16 -1.48
N GLY A 51 -6.20 -17.91 -1.00
CA GLY A 51 -6.63 -17.60 0.36
C GLY A 51 -5.68 -18.09 1.45
N VAL A 52 -4.37 -18.15 1.16
CA VAL A 52 -3.37 -18.67 2.09
C VAL A 52 -3.24 -17.76 3.31
N LEU A 53 -3.33 -18.35 4.51
CA LEU A 53 -3.16 -17.63 5.77
C LEU A 53 -1.77 -16.97 5.84
N GLY A 54 -1.71 -15.66 6.09
CA GLY A 54 -0.45 -14.90 6.15
C GLY A 54 0.00 -14.29 4.82
N ALA A 55 -0.75 -14.48 3.72
CA ALA A 55 -0.48 -13.80 2.45
C ALA A 55 -0.58 -12.26 2.57
N ASP A 56 -1.45 -11.78 3.46
CA ASP A 56 -1.57 -10.37 3.84
C ASP A 56 -0.26 -9.80 4.41
N GLY A 57 0.45 -10.57 5.24
CA GLY A 57 1.77 -10.21 5.75
C GLY A 57 2.80 -10.05 4.64
N VAL A 58 2.78 -10.94 3.64
CA VAL A 58 3.66 -10.86 2.47
C VAL A 58 3.32 -9.64 1.60
N CYS A 59 2.04 -9.34 1.40
CA CYS A 59 1.60 -8.10 0.75
C CYS A 59 2.17 -6.86 1.47
N MET A 60 2.12 -6.83 2.80
CA MET A 60 2.68 -5.73 3.60
C MET A 60 4.20 -5.60 3.47
N THR A 61 4.92 -6.72 3.33
CA THR A 61 6.36 -6.70 3.09
C THR A 61 6.69 -6.21 1.68
N PHE A 62 5.89 -6.60 0.67
CA PHE A 62 6.01 -6.07 -0.70
C PHE A 62 5.77 -4.57 -0.76
N MET A 63 4.73 -4.08 -0.07
CA MET A 63 4.49 -2.64 0.07
C MET A 63 5.67 -1.89 0.65
N LYS A 64 6.43 -2.52 1.55
CA LYS A 64 7.59 -1.90 2.19
C LYS A 64 8.77 -1.76 1.22
N GLN A 65 8.80 -2.54 0.14
CA GLN A 65 9.82 -2.40 -0.91
C GLN A 65 9.56 -1.20 -1.83
N ILE A 66 8.31 -0.73 -1.91
CA ILE A 66 7.97 0.43 -2.74
C ILE A 66 8.54 1.68 -2.04
N ALA A 67 9.56 2.27 -2.66
CA ALA A 67 10.21 3.45 -2.13
C ALA A 67 9.34 4.70 -2.38
N GLY A 68 8.99 5.40 -1.30
CA GLY A 68 8.26 6.65 -1.39
C GLY A 68 9.11 7.75 -2.02
N GLY A 69 8.60 8.37 -3.09
CA GLY A 69 9.29 9.47 -3.79
C GLY A 69 10.25 9.03 -4.91
N ASP A 70 10.44 7.73 -5.10
CA ASP A 70 11.19 7.17 -6.23
C ASP A 70 10.28 6.98 -7.46
N VAL A 71 10.61 7.65 -8.56
CA VAL A 71 9.86 7.61 -9.83
C VAL A 71 10.51 6.72 -10.90
N THR A 72 11.42 5.83 -10.51
CA THR A 72 12.01 4.86 -11.43
C THR A 72 10.95 3.88 -11.97
N ALA A 73 11.11 3.47 -13.23
CA ALA A 73 10.20 2.52 -13.87
C ALA A 73 10.04 1.20 -13.08
N LYS A 74 11.10 0.74 -12.40
CA LYS A 74 11.05 -0.47 -11.56
C LYS A 74 10.17 -0.30 -10.33
N ASN A 75 10.22 0.86 -9.67
CA ASN A 75 9.40 1.16 -8.50
C ASN A 75 7.93 1.37 -8.88
N ILE A 76 7.68 2.06 -10.00
CA ILE A 76 6.34 2.26 -10.56
C ILE A 76 5.72 0.91 -10.94
N TRP A 77 6.45 0.06 -11.69
CA TRP A 77 5.99 -1.28 -12.06
C TRP A 77 5.61 -2.13 -10.84
N LEU A 78 6.42 -2.11 -9.78
CA LEU A 78 6.12 -2.85 -8.56
C LEU A 78 4.84 -2.34 -7.90
N ALA A 79 4.70 -1.02 -7.79
CA ALA A 79 3.55 -0.39 -7.18
C ALA A 79 2.25 -0.71 -7.93
N GLU A 80 2.27 -0.65 -9.26
CA GLU A 80 1.14 -1.01 -10.13
C GLU A 80 0.71 -2.46 -9.93
N ASN A 81 1.66 -3.39 -10.00
CA ASN A 81 1.35 -4.82 -9.89
C ASN A 81 0.79 -5.19 -8.50
N VAL A 82 1.35 -4.60 -7.44
CA VAL A 82 0.85 -4.81 -6.08
C VAL A 82 -0.54 -4.20 -5.91
N LEU A 83 -0.78 -3.01 -6.50
CA LEU A 83 -2.09 -2.36 -6.48
C LEU A 83 -3.15 -3.19 -7.22
N GLU A 84 -2.79 -3.76 -8.36
CA GLU A 84 -3.66 -4.63 -9.16
C GLU A 84 -4.08 -5.87 -8.35
N ILE A 85 -3.13 -6.57 -7.71
CA ILE A 85 -3.41 -7.74 -6.86
C ILE A 85 -4.42 -7.40 -5.75
N LEU A 86 -4.29 -6.22 -5.14
CA LEU A 86 -5.19 -5.78 -4.07
C LEU A 86 -6.55 -5.33 -4.58
N THR A 87 -6.60 -4.81 -5.80
CA THR A 87 -7.85 -4.41 -6.45
C THR A 87 -8.66 -5.63 -6.87
N GLU A 88 -8.01 -6.68 -7.37
CA GLU A 88 -8.65 -7.96 -7.69
C GLU A 88 -9.23 -8.67 -6.45
N GLN A 89 -8.55 -8.53 -5.30
CA GLN A 89 -8.88 -9.26 -4.07
C GLN A 89 -9.73 -8.45 -3.09
N ARG A 90 -10.40 -7.42 -3.61
CA ARG A 90 -11.23 -6.43 -2.91
C ARG A 90 -12.25 -7.00 -1.93
N SER A 91 -12.68 -8.24 -2.12
CA SER A 91 -13.64 -8.95 -1.28
C SER A 91 -13.04 -9.53 0.01
N HIS A 92 -11.75 -9.90 0.06
CA HIS A 92 -11.28 -10.83 1.09
C HIS A 92 -10.33 -10.28 2.15
N SER A 93 -9.52 -9.23 1.96
CA SER A 93 -8.65 -8.80 3.07
C SER A 93 -7.93 -7.45 2.96
N CYS A 94 -7.99 -6.73 4.10
CA CYS A 94 -6.92 -5.99 4.75
C CYS A 94 -6.61 -4.54 4.31
N ASN A 95 -6.91 -3.59 5.21
CA ASN A 95 -6.13 -2.38 5.54
C ASN A 95 -5.45 -1.62 4.38
N SER A 96 -6.19 -1.43 3.29
CA SER A 96 -5.89 -0.67 2.07
C SER A 96 -5.26 0.73 2.33
N TRP A 97 -5.46 1.32 3.51
CA TRP A 97 -5.02 2.66 3.88
C TRP A 97 -3.52 2.82 4.16
N VAL A 98 -2.80 1.74 4.48
CA VAL A 98 -1.34 1.82 4.67
C VAL A 98 -0.62 2.18 3.37
N PHE A 99 -1.19 1.83 2.20
CA PHE A 99 -0.66 2.23 0.89
C PHE A 99 -0.63 3.75 0.70
N LEU A 100 -1.74 4.40 1.02
CA LEU A 100 -1.88 5.86 0.90
C LEU A 100 -0.89 6.57 1.83
N GLY A 101 -0.63 5.92 2.98
CA GLY A 101 0.48 6.18 3.88
C GLY A 101 1.81 6.40 3.16
N LYS A 102 2.30 5.35 2.52
CA LYS A 102 3.67 5.33 1.98
C LYS A 102 3.83 6.19 0.74
N ASN A 103 2.77 6.31 -0.04
CA ASN A 103 2.83 6.80 -1.40
C ASN A 103 1.71 7.81 -1.69
N PRO A 104 1.76 9.02 -1.11
CA PRO A 104 0.79 10.08 -1.44
C PRO A 104 0.86 10.50 -2.92
N LYS A 105 1.92 10.13 -3.66
CA LYS A 105 2.06 10.35 -5.10
C LYS A 105 1.41 9.26 -5.99
N PHE A 106 0.88 8.18 -5.40
CA PHE A 106 0.31 7.05 -6.15
C PHE A 106 -1.22 6.96 -6.24
N PRO A 107 -2.06 7.55 -5.34
CA PRO A 107 -3.50 7.60 -5.63
C PRO A 107 -3.82 8.58 -6.75
N SER A 108 -2.86 9.38 -7.17
CA SER A 108 -2.81 9.98 -8.50
C SER A 108 -1.42 10.58 -8.66
N ALA A 109 -0.88 10.53 -9.87
CA ALA A 109 0.11 11.49 -10.29
C ALA A 109 -0.60 12.61 -11.08
N PRO A 110 -1.14 13.68 -10.44
CA PRO A 110 -1.33 14.95 -11.11
C PRO A 110 -0.08 15.83 -10.91
N GLN A 111 0.79 15.53 -9.92
CA GLN A 111 2.02 16.30 -9.71
C GLN A 111 3.19 15.89 -10.61
N VAL A 112 3.13 14.72 -11.27
CA VAL A 112 4.09 14.36 -12.34
C VAL A 112 3.66 14.97 -13.68
N LEU A 113 2.44 15.52 -13.78
CA LEU A 113 1.96 16.18 -15.00
C LEU A 113 2.32 17.67 -15.09
N ASN A 114 2.88 18.25 -14.03
CA ASN A 114 3.35 19.64 -14.04
C ASN A 114 4.88 19.76 -14.16
N ASP A 115 5.60 18.64 -14.33
CA ASP A 115 7.01 18.68 -14.72
C ASP A 115 7.08 18.57 -16.25
N PRO A 116 7.49 19.63 -16.99
CA PRO A 116 7.50 19.65 -18.45
C PRO A 116 8.61 18.77 -19.09
N LYS A 117 9.04 17.68 -18.43
CA LYS A 117 10.19 16.85 -18.86
C LYS A 117 9.98 15.34 -18.83
N ILE A 118 8.75 14.84 -18.81
CA ILE A 118 8.49 13.39 -18.87
C ILE A 118 7.68 13.08 -20.13
N PRO A 119 8.25 12.35 -21.11
CA PRO A 119 7.56 12.00 -22.34
C PRO A 119 6.44 11.00 -22.06
N GLU A 120 5.36 11.16 -22.83
CA GLU A 120 4.12 10.39 -22.79
C GLU A 120 4.36 8.89 -23.00
N SER A 121 4.49 8.12 -21.91
CA SER A 121 4.47 6.66 -21.98
C SER A 121 3.60 6.07 -20.88
N SER A 122 2.29 6.34 -20.94
CA SER A 122 1.18 5.42 -20.57
C SER A 122 -0.11 6.19 -20.22
N PRO A 123 -1.01 6.47 -21.18
CA PRO A 123 -2.31 7.10 -20.91
C PRO A 123 -3.27 6.21 -20.09
N ASN A 124 -2.94 4.93 -19.87
CA ASN A 124 -3.80 3.97 -19.15
C ASN A 124 -3.72 4.06 -17.62
N LEU A 125 -2.75 4.75 -17.04
CA LEU A 125 -2.62 4.89 -15.58
C LEU A 125 -3.66 5.83 -14.95
N LYS A 126 -4.14 6.82 -15.71
CA LYS A 126 -4.98 7.90 -15.15
C LYS A 126 -6.46 7.51 -15.00
N ASN A 127 -6.98 6.72 -15.93
CA ASN A 127 -8.43 6.53 -16.05
C ASN A 127 -8.95 5.23 -15.43
N SER A 128 -8.09 4.26 -15.10
CA SER A 128 -8.55 2.90 -14.75
C SER A 128 -8.37 2.50 -13.28
N HIS A 129 -7.49 3.14 -12.49
CA HIS A 129 -7.15 2.61 -11.15
C HIS A 129 -7.50 3.53 -9.97
N ILE A 130 -7.65 4.84 -10.21
CA ILE A 130 -8.04 5.81 -9.19
C ILE A 130 -9.51 5.60 -8.75
N PRO A 131 -10.50 5.52 -9.66
CA PRO A 131 -11.89 5.25 -9.25
C PRO A 131 -12.06 3.81 -8.74
N THR A 132 -11.15 2.90 -9.10
CA THR A 132 -11.28 1.47 -8.79
C THR A 132 -10.62 1.11 -7.47
N PHE A 133 -9.57 1.80 -6.99
CA PHE A 133 -9.06 1.68 -5.60
C PHE A 133 -9.82 2.57 -4.60
N PHE A 134 -10.55 3.58 -5.11
CA PHE A 134 -11.41 4.48 -4.34
C PHE A 134 -12.87 4.54 -4.88
N PRO A 135 -13.60 3.41 -5.03
CA PRO A 135 -15.04 3.50 -5.00
C PRO A 135 -15.36 3.68 -3.52
N PHE A 136 -15.62 4.92 -3.16
CA PHE A 136 -16.44 5.26 -2.02
C PHE A 136 -17.63 4.28 -1.97
N SER A 137 -17.54 3.29 -1.10
CA SER A 137 -18.67 2.52 -0.64
C SER A 137 -18.57 2.47 0.89
N PRO A 138 -19.61 2.91 1.60
CA PRO A 138 -19.53 3.81 2.75
C PRO A 138 -19.43 3.04 4.09
N PRO A 139 -19.91 3.61 5.21
CA PRO A 139 -19.20 4.03 6.43
C PRO A 139 -18.44 2.94 7.22
N LYS A 140 -18.54 1.67 6.82
CA LYS A 140 -18.10 0.51 7.62
C LYS A 140 -16.59 0.35 7.75
N LYS A 141 -15.80 0.91 6.82
CA LYS A 141 -14.32 0.82 6.84
C LYS A 141 -13.63 2.09 7.32
N PHE A 142 -14.34 3.20 7.54
CA PHE A 142 -13.71 4.44 8.02
C PHE A 142 -13.12 4.28 9.42
N MET A 143 -13.76 3.48 10.28
CA MET A 143 -13.23 3.15 11.61
C MET A 143 -11.93 2.34 11.56
N ASP A 144 -11.75 1.49 10.56
CA ASP A 144 -10.47 0.78 10.35
C ASP A 144 -9.35 1.77 9.99
N CYS A 145 -9.68 2.87 9.30
CA CYS A 145 -8.76 3.96 8.97
C CYS A 145 -8.41 4.78 10.20
N PHE A 146 -9.37 4.94 11.12
CA PHE A 146 -9.21 5.70 12.35
C PHE A 146 -8.04 5.16 13.20
N MET A 147 -7.70 3.87 13.08
CA MET A 147 -6.54 3.26 13.72
C MET A 147 -5.18 3.89 13.33
N ILE A 148 -5.10 4.57 12.18
CA ILE A 148 -3.90 5.32 11.78
C ILE A 148 -3.73 6.58 12.63
N GLY A 149 -4.80 7.18 13.13
CA GLY A 149 -4.79 8.41 13.92
C GLY A 149 -4.37 9.65 13.10
N ARG A 150 -3.70 10.62 13.75
CA ARG A 150 -3.43 11.96 13.20
C ARG A 150 -2.70 11.99 11.85
N ASP A 151 -1.84 11.01 11.57
CA ASP A 151 -1.08 10.97 10.30
C ASP A 151 -1.99 10.68 9.10
N LEU A 152 -3.20 10.13 9.32
CA LEU A 152 -4.24 10.01 8.29
C LEU A 152 -4.64 11.39 7.76
N VAL A 153 -4.77 12.39 8.63
CA VAL A 153 -5.13 13.76 8.24
C VAL A 153 -4.09 14.33 7.28
N ARG A 154 -2.80 14.15 7.58
CA ARG A 154 -1.70 14.59 6.71
C ARG A 154 -1.73 13.87 5.35
N LEU A 155 -2.07 12.58 5.33
CA LEU A 155 -2.21 11.84 4.09
C LEU A 155 -3.33 12.36 3.21
N LEU A 156 -4.51 12.58 3.82
CA LEU A 156 -5.66 13.13 3.14
C LEU A 156 -5.40 14.55 2.62
N GLN A 157 -4.61 15.36 3.35
CA GLN A 157 -4.20 16.68 2.89
C GLN A 157 -3.32 16.62 1.64
N ASN A 158 -2.39 15.66 1.56
CA ASN A 158 -1.51 15.52 0.39
C ASN A 158 -2.28 15.19 -0.90
N VAL A 159 -3.46 14.58 -0.77
CA VAL A 159 -4.30 14.14 -1.90
C VAL A 159 -5.56 14.99 -2.09
N ALA A 160 -5.71 16.07 -1.33
CA ALA A 160 -6.94 16.87 -1.27
C ALA A 160 -7.34 17.54 -2.60
N ARG A 161 -6.42 17.67 -3.56
CA ARG A 161 -6.67 18.26 -4.88
C ARG A 161 -7.36 17.32 -5.86
N ILE A 162 -7.50 16.05 -5.51
CA ILE A 162 -8.20 15.04 -6.31
C ILE A 162 -9.71 15.21 -6.02
N PRO A 163 -10.59 15.30 -7.02
CA PRO A 163 -12.00 15.63 -6.81
C PRO A 163 -12.72 14.65 -5.87
N GLU A 164 -12.38 13.36 -5.91
CA GLU A 164 -12.92 12.34 -5.00
C GLU A 164 -12.51 12.59 -3.53
N PHE A 165 -11.28 13.05 -3.30
CA PHE A 165 -10.79 13.39 -1.96
C PHE A 165 -11.27 14.77 -1.50
N GLU A 166 -11.55 15.69 -2.42
CA GLU A 166 -12.20 16.95 -2.09
C GLU A 166 -13.61 16.70 -1.53
N GLN A 167 -14.37 15.78 -2.14
CA GLN A 167 -15.67 15.36 -1.63
C GLN A 167 -15.55 14.71 -0.24
N LEU A 168 -14.57 13.81 -0.06
CA LEU A 168 -14.28 13.23 1.26
C LEU A 168 -13.95 14.30 2.30
N TRP A 169 -13.18 15.32 1.94
CA TRP A 169 -12.87 16.43 2.84
C TRP A 169 -14.09 17.24 3.21
N LYS A 170 -15.01 17.47 2.26
CA LYS A 170 -16.30 18.12 2.54
C LYS A 170 -17.12 17.30 3.53
N ASP A 171 -17.19 15.98 3.36
CA ASP A 171 -17.89 15.08 4.28
C ASP A 171 -17.23 15.04 5.66
N ILE A 172 -15.89 14.97 5.74
CA ILE A 172 -15.15 14.99 7.00
C ILE A 172 -15.39 16.27 7.80
N LEU A 173 -15.46 17.43 7.13
CA LEU A 173 -15.57 18.74 7.78
C LEU A 173 -17.02 19.14 8.09
N HIS A 174 -17.96 18.87 7.17
CA HIS A 174 -19.33 19.35 7.28
C HIS A 174 -20.32 18.27 7.73
N ASN A 175 -20.07 16.99 7.39
CA ASN A 175 -20.99 15.88 7.65
C ASN A 175 -20.26 14.61 8.15
N PRO A 176 -19.51 14.67 9.26
CA PRO A 176 -18.66 13.55 9.71
C PRO A 176 -19.45 12.27 10.01
N GLN A 177 -20.74 12.40 10.36
CA GLN A 177 -21.65 11.31 10.67
C GLN A 177 -21.98 10.42 9.44
N VAL A 178 -21.79 10.93 8.22
CA VAL A 178 -21.93 10.15 6.98
C VAL A 178 -20.82 9.08 6.88
N LEU A 179 -19.67 9.33 7.50
CA LEU A 179 -18.51 8.43 7.47
C LEU A 179 -18.54 7.39 8.59
N SER A 180 -19.07 7.75 9.76
CA SER A 180 -19.34 6.83 10.87
C SER A 180 -20.16 7.56 11.93
N SER A 181 -21.12 6.87 12.55
CA SER A 181 -21.87 7.42 13.68
C SER A 181 -21.00 7.75 14.90
N GLN A 182 -19.83 7.12 15.00
CA GLN A 182 -18.86 7.33 16.08
C GLN A 182 -17.86 8.46 15.80
N PHE A 183 -17.86 9.02 14.58
CA PHE A 183 -16.91 10.04 14.18
C PHE A 183 -17.47 11.43 14.45
N THR A 184 -16.90 12.11 15.44
CA THR A 184 -17.34 13.44 15.89
C THR A 184 -16.64 14.59 15.16
N GLY A 185 -15.59 14.29 14.40
CA GLY A 185 -14.90 15.25 13.53
C GLY A 185 -13.38 15.12 13.52
N VAL A 186 -12.72 15.98 12.75
CA VAL A 186 -11.25 15.94 12.53
C VAL A 186 -10.44 16.02 13.82
N LEU A 187 -10.93 16.75 14.83
CA LEU A 187 -10.23 16.88 16.11
C LEU A 187 -10.00 15.51 16.78
N GLN A 188 -10.96 14.59 16.68
CA GLN A 188 -10.85 13.23 17.21
C GLN A 188 -9.71 12.45 16.55
N LEU A 189 -9.50 12.64 15.23
CA LEU A 189 -8.37 12.06 14.50
C LEU A 189 -7.04 12.70 14.91
N LEU A 190 -7.01 14.03 15.06
CA LEU A 190 -5.79 14.76 15.43
C LEU A 190 -5.31 14.44 16.84
N GLN A 191 -6.22 14.16 17.77
CA GLN A 191 -5.91 13.73 19.13
C GLN A 191 -5.41 12.29 19.20
N SER A 192 -5.79 11.44 18.23
CA SER A 192 -5.35 10.04 18.17
C SER A 192 -3.90 9.93 17.69
N ARG A 193 -3.03 9.33 18.51
CA ARG A 193 -1.61 9.12 18.16
C ARG A 193 -1.47 8.03 17.11
N THR A 194 -0.71 8.32 16.05
CA THR A 194 -0.34 7.34 15.04
C THR A 194 0.59 6.26 15.57
N SER A 195 0.23 4.99 15.32
CA SER A 195 1.07 3.84 15.66
C SER A 195 2.39 3.85 14.89
N ARG A 196 3.47 3.50 15.59
CA ARG A 196 4.82 3.37 15.01
C ARG A 196 4.86 2.40 13.82
N LYS A 197 3.99 1.37 13.81
CA LYS A 197 3.89 0.40 12.71
C LYS A 197 3.63 1.08 11.36
N PHE A 198 2.74 2.09 11.34
CA PHE A 198 2.40 2.81 10.10
C PHE A 198 3.53 3.75 9.65
N LEU A 199 4.27 4.34 10.59
CA LEU A 199 5.42 5.19 10.29
C LEU A 199 6.59 4.37 9.72
N ALA A 200 6.95 3.27 10.38
CA ALA A 200 8.01 2.36 9.93
C ALA A 200 7.70 1.73 8.56
N CYS A 201 6.41 1.51 8.29
CA CYS A 201 5.95 1.01 7.01
C CYS A 201 6.35 1.95 5.85
N ARG A 202 6.47 3.27 6.05
CA ARG A 202 6.85 4.24 4.98
C ARG A 202 8.31 4.15 4.56
N LEU A 203 9.14 3.47 5.33
CA LEU A 203 10.56 3.32 5.06
C LEU A 203 10.81 1.97 4.41
N THR A 204 11.68 1.95 3.41
CA THR A 204 12.22 0.68 2.91
C THR A 204 13.10 0.05 3.98
N PRO A 205 13.29 -1.29 3.96
CA PRO A 205 14.14 -1.96 4.96
C PRO A 205 15.56 -1.41 5.01
N ASP A 206 16.12 -1.03 3.87
CA ASP A 206 17.44 -0.41 3.76
C ASP A 206 17.49 0.99 4.42
N MET A 207 16.48 1.83 4.17
CA MET A 207 16.36 3.14 4.81
C MET A 207 16.24 3.02 6.33
N GLU A 208 15.40 2.11 6.82
CA GLU A 208 15.23 1.87 8.25
C GLU A 208 16.55 1.40 8.89
N THR A 209 17.26 0.46 8.26
CA THR A 209 18.56 -0.04 8.76
C THR A 209 19.60 1.07 8.86
N LYS A 210 19.69 1.93 7.83
CA LYS A 210 20.62 3.07 7.81
C LYS A 210 20.29 4.11 8.87
N LEU A 211 19.01 4.47 9.02
CA LEU A 211 18.57 5.42 10.04
C LEU A 211 18.79 4.89 11.46
N LEU A 212 18.51 3.60 11.70
CA LEU A 212 18.78 2.97 12.99
C LEU A 212 20.28 2.95 13.31
N PHE A 213 21.12 2.67 12.32
CA PHE A 213 22.58 2.73 12.50
C PHE A 213 23.04 4.13 12.89
N MET A 214 22.60 5.16 12.16
CA MET A 214 22.96 6.56 12.42
C MET A 214 22.48 7.08 13.78
N THR A 215 21.36 6.56 14.30
CA THR A 215 20.77 7.05 15.56
C THR A 215 21.21 6.25 16.80
N SER A 216 21.90 5.13 16.63
CA SER A 216 22.31 4.26 17.74
C SER A 216 23.81 4.02 17.85
N ARG A 217 24.58 4.21 16.77
CA ARG A 217 26.01 3.84 16.70
C ARG A 217 26.93 4.95 16.19
N VAL A 218 26.38 6.09 15.78
CA VAL A 218 27.11 7.32 15.44
C VAL A 218 26.85 8.33 16.54
#